data_AF-A0A850KIK3-F1
#
_entry.id   AF-A0A850KIK3-F1
#
_cell.length_a   1.000
_cell.length_b   1.000
_cell.length_c   1.000
_cell.angle_alpha   90.00
_cell.angle_beta   90.00
_cell.angle_gamma   90.00
#
_symmetry.space_group_name_H-M   'P 1'
#
loop_
_entity.id
_entity.type
_entity.pdbx_description
1 polymer ?
#
loop_
_entity_poly.entity_id
_entity_poly.type
_entity_poly.pdbx_seq_one_letter_code
_entity_poly.pdbx_strand_id
1 'polypeptide(L)'
;MVHIPGLWRRNNIWQYRRRVPHDVARRINRNIVSYSLNTADYRTATARCRTVAYNLEQHFQDIRGGHLNDIPTTPNVWHKSVAHCRTIQAPPAYDQDGLRTLIKAVVEEVLSVSAPKKPSITLDDLYHRYMGDPARSRSKKTIMTYQSVYNVLMDIFGADKPIADIDREDCRQFMDVVRHLPANAKKRFPRKSLVEISAFARKRGMSPMAPLTINKYVNKLSAMLNWAVEEELLDHNPAIGLKVADPVHAQDKRLPFSDHQLVKIFEGLADKFGAGYWVPHIGLYNGLRLNEICQLNVEDVIVRDEVWCFNITRETDRGVDDKVLKTKASERMVPIHPQLLEMGFMRYLKQFEHKPRGKLFPDIKPGTTGYRSDQFSKWFARFLKSIEADGDRTSFHSFRHNFRDALREADVRHEIAMLLGGWADYCVVFVTSITSSYRSIFLLSLFSEKIYFPFFFATGTLIRINLKCISSPQTLLSQL
;
A
#
# COMPACT_ATOMS: atom_id res chain seq x y z
N MET A 1 16.91 2.99 7.27
CA MET A 1 17.79 1.84 6.91
C MET A 1 19.05 2.00 7.73
N VAL A 2 19.48 0.97 8.46
CA VAL A 2 20.77 1.00 9.18
C VAL A 2 21.88 0.97 8.13
N HIS A 3 22.71 2.00 8.08
CA HIS A 3 23.84 2.07 7.15
C HIS A 3 24.94 1.10 7.62
N ILE A 4 25.24 0.08 6.81
CA ILE A 4 26.30 -0.88 7.10
C ILE A 4 27.60 -0.41 6.41
N PRO A 5 28.70 -0.20 7.15
CA PRO A 5 29.96 0.27 6.57
C PRO A 5 30.48 -0.66 5.47
N GLY A 6 30.90 -0.10 4.35
CA GLY A 6 31.49 -0.83 3.22
C GLY A 6 30.49 -1.38 2.21
N LEU A 7 29.18 -1.33 2.45
CA LEU A 7 28.16 -1.67 1.46
C LEU A 7 27.98 -0.54 0.44
N TRP A 8 28.16 -0.86 -0.84
CA TRP A 8 28.05 0.10 -1.94
C TRP A 8 27.33 -0.54 -3.14
N ARG A 9 26.62 0.25 -3.94
CA ARG A 9 25.80 -0.28 -5.05
C ARG A 9 26.41 0.08 -6.39
N ARG A 10 26.65 -0.92 -7.25
CA ARG A 10 27.14 -0.77 -8.64
C ARG A 10 26.21 -1.50 -9.59
N ASN A 11 25.74 -0.85 -10.66
CA ASN A 11 24.97 -1.50 -11.73
C ASN A 11 23.82 -2.39 -11.18
N ASN A 12 23.06 -1.85 -10.22
CA ASN A 12 21.94 -2.53 -9.55
C ASN A 12 22.30 -3.74 -8.65
N ILE A 13 23.59 -4.05 -8.46
CA ILE A 13 24.07 -5.15 -7.61
C ILE A 13 24.82 -4.55 -6.40
N TRP A 14 24.54 -5.07 -5.20
CA TRP A 14 25.26 -4.68 -3.99
C TRP A 14 26.66 -5.28 -3.97
N GLN A 15 27.63 -4.47 -3.54
CA GLN A 15 29.05 -4.77 -3.42
C GLN A 15 29.48 -4.50 -1.97
N TYR A 16 30.45 -5.27 -1.49
CA TYR A 16 31.13 -5.01 -0.23
C TYR A 16 32.56 -4.54 -0.49
N ARG A 17 32.89 -3.32 -0.06
CA ARG A 17 34.18 -2.67 -0.25
C ARG A 17 34.86 -2.47 1.10
N ARG A 18 36.10 -2.93 1.23
CA ARG A 18 36.90 -2.79 2.45
C ARG A 18 38.32 -2.34 2.12
N ARG A 19 38.88 -1.48 2.98
CA ARG A 19 40.29 -1.09 2.92
C ARG A 19 41.15 -2.26 3.40
N VAL A 20 42.23 -2.52 2.69
CA VAL A 20 43.21 -3.55 3.07
C VAL A 20 44.10 -3.00 4.18
N PRO A 21 44.36 -3.77 5.25
CA PRO A 21 45.35 -3.43 6.26
C PRO A 21 46.73 -3.15 5.63
N HIS A 22 47.46 -2.14 6.10
CA HIS A 22 48.68 -1.65 5.46
C HIS A 22 49.80 -2.71 5.37
N ASP A 23 49.87 -3.60 6.36
CA ASP A 23 50.76 -4.74 6.42
C ASP A 23 50.47 -5.78 5.32
N VAL A 24 49.19 -6.00 5.00
CA VAL A 24 48.73 -6.90 3.94
C VAL A 24 48.81 -6.22 2.56
N ALA A 25 48.50 -4.92 2.49
CA ALA A 25 48.45 -4.14 1.25
C ALA A 25 49.77 -4.16 0.47
N ARG A 26 50.91 -4.17 1.19
CA ARG A 26 52.24 -4.31 0.60
C ARG A 26 52.45 -5.66 -0.10
N ARG A 27 51.85 -6.73 0.41
CA ARG A 27 51.97 -8.09 -0.14
C ARG A 27 51.06 -8.32 -1.36
N ILE A 28 49.87 -7.72 -1.36
CA ILE A 28 48.87 -7.91 -2.43
C ILE A 28 48.81 -6.77 -3.46
N ASN A 29 49.65 -5.74 -3.30
CA ASN A 29 49.71 -4.52 -4.12
C ASN A 29 48.34 -3.86 -4.38
N ARG A 30 47.45 -3.89 -3.38
CA ARG A 30 46.10 -3.31 -3.44
C ARG A 30 45.73 -2.68 -2.10
N ASN A 31 45.19 -1.47 -2.16
CA ASN A 31 44.77 -0.72 -0.97
C ASN A 31 43.29 -0.95 -0.61
N ILE A 32 42.50 -1.44 -1.56
CA ILE A 32 41.04 -1.61 -1.46
C ILE A 32 40.66 -2.89 -2.19
N VAL A 33 39.81 -3.71 -1.56
CA VAL A 33 39.16 -4.85 -2.21
C VAL A 33 37.64 -4.62 -2.24
N SER A 34 37.02 -5.03 -3.34
CA SER A 34 35.57 -4.99 -3.52
C SER A 34 35.04 -6.34 -3.99
N TYR A 35 33.97 -6.83 -3.37
CA TYR A 35 33.31 -8.10 -3.69
C TYR A 35 31.86 -7.90 -4.07
N SER A 36 31.43 -8.57 -5.13
CA SER A 36 30.02 -8.62 -5.51
C SER A 36 29.24 -9.51 -4.57
N LEU A 37 28.13 -9.00 -4.03
CA LEU A 37 27.21 -9.78 -3.22
C LEU A 37 26.15 -10.50 -4.08
N ASN A 38 26.19 -10.34 -5.40
CA ASN A 38 25.33 -10.99 -6.39
C ASN A 38 23.84 -10.91 -6.03
N THR A 39 23.40 -9.76 -5.54
CA THR A 39 22.00 -9.48 -5.22
C THR A 39 21.69 -8.00 -5.38
N ALA A 40 20.49 -7.70 -5.86
CA ALA A 40 19.93 -6.34 -5.88
C ALA A 40 19.17 -6.00 -4.58
N ASP A 41 18.83 -7.02 -3.78
CA ASP A 41 18.06 -6.87 -2.55
C ASP A 41 18.97 -6.52 -1.35
N TYR A 42 18.60 -5.46 -0.62
CA TYR A 42 19.37 -4.93 0.51
C TYR A 42 19.40 -5.87 1.72
N ARG A 43 18.30 -6.60 1.99
CA ARG A 43 18.25 -7.54 3.12
C ARG A 43 19.17 -8.73 2.88
N THR A 44 19.10 -9.31 1.68
CA THR A 44 20.02 -10.37 1.24
C THR A 44 21.47 -9.88 1.21
N ALA A 45 21.72 -8.64 0.76
CA ALA A 45 23.05 -8.04 0.76
C ALA A 45 23.62 -7.90 2.18
N THR A 46 22.78 -7.48 3.14
CA THR A 46 23.15 -7.36 4.56
C THR A 46 23.58 -8.71 5.14
N ALA A 47 22.85 -9.78 4.85
CA ALA A 47 23.19 -11.13 5.31
C ALA A 47 24.51 -11.62 4.70
N ARG A 48 24.66 -11.50 3.37
CA ARG A 48 25.88 -11.93 2.64
C ARG A 48 27.12 -11.13 3.00
N CYS A 49 26.95 -9.84 3.32
CA CYS A 49 28.04 -8.94 3.74
C CYS A 49 28.80 -9.49 4.95
N ARG A 50 28.11 -10.11 5.92
CA ARG A 50 28.75 -10.66 7.13
C ARG A 50 29.67 -11.83 6.80
N THR A 51 29.21 -12.75 5.96
CA THR A 51 30.01 -13.90 5.51
C THR A 51 31.22 -13.45 4.70
N VAL A 52 31.03 -12.51 3.76
CA VAL A 52 32.13 -11.98 2.95
C VAL A 52 33.16 -11.24 3.81
N ALA A 53 32.71 -10.46 4.81
CA ALA A 53 33.61 -9.76 5.73
C ALA A 53 34.46 -10.72 6.56
N TYR A 54 33.85 -11.82 7.07
CA TYR A 54 34.58 -12.85 7.81
C TYR A 54 35.62 -13.56 6.95
N ASN A 55 35.23 -14.01 5.75
CA ASN A 55 36.15 -14.69 4.82
C ASN A 55 37.32 -13.79 4.43
N LEU A 56 37.06 -12.49 4.23
CA LEU A 56 38.10 -11.51 3.92
C LEU A 56 39.08 -11.32 5.09
N GLU A 57 38.58 -11.35 6.33
CA GLU A 57 39.45 -11.28 7.51
C GLU A 57 40.32 -12.52 7.66
N GLN A 58 39.75 -13.72 7.47
CA GLN A 58 40.51 -14.97 7.46
C GLN A 58 41.62 -14.93 6.41
N HIS A 59 41.31 -14.44 5.21
CA HIS A 59 42.30 -14.30 4.16
C HIS A 59 43.43 -13.31 4.50
N PHE A 60 43.12 -12.19 5.16
CA PHE A 60 44.15 -11.28 5.66
C PHE A 60 45.03 -11.93 6.73
N GLN A 61 44.46 -12.80 7.58
CA GLN A 61 45.22 -13.58 8.55
C GLN A 61 46.15 -14.61 7.86
N ASP A 62 45.66 -15.32 6.85
CA ASP A 62 46.47 -16.27 6.06
C ASP A 62 47.67 -15.57 5.40
N ILE A 63 47.44 -14.40 4.80
CA ILE A 63 48.50 -13.61 4.18
C ILE A 63 49.53 -13.18 5.23
N ARG A 64 49.11 -12.80 6.45
CA ARG A 64 50.04 -12.49 7.56
C ARG A 64 50.85 -13.71 7.96
N GLY A 65 50.21 -14.89 8.01
CA GLY A 65 50.80 -16.19 8.33
C GLY A 65 51.74 -16.76 7.26
N GLY A 66 51.90 -16.10 6.11
CA GLY A 66 52.83 -16.52 5.06
C GLY A 66 52.23 -17.48 4.01
N HIS A 67 50.92 -17.74 4.07
CA HIS A 67 50.21 -18.46 3.02
C HIS A 67 49.74 -17.47 1.94
N LEU A 68 50.44 -17.43 0.82
CA LEU A 68 50.01 -16.69 -0.38
C LEU A 68 48.97 -17.51 -1.14
N ASN A 69 47.72 -17.44 -0.69
CA ASN A 69 46.59 -17.84 -1.54
C ASN A 69 46.18 -16.63 -2.39
N ASP A 70 45.94 -16.82 -3.68
CA ASP A 70 45.36 -15.77 -4.52
C ASP A 70 43.99 -15.34 -3.96
N ILE A 71 43.76 -14.03 -3.88
CA ILE A 71 42.48 -13.46 -3.46
C ILE A 71 41.41 -13.93 -4.46
N PRO A 72 40.40 -14.73 -4.07
CA PRO A 72 39.37 -15.15 -5.01
C PRO A 72 38.60 -13.92 -5.48
N THR A 73 38.55 -13.65 -6.78
CA THR A 73 37.80 -12.52 -7.37
C THR A 73 36.28 -12.74 -7.33
N THR A 74 35.83 -13.91 -6.91
CA THR A 74 34.43 -14.27 -6.70
C THR A 74 34.26 -14.88 -5.32
N PRO A 75 33.21 -14.50 -4.55
CA PRO A 75 32.92 -15.20 -3.31
C PRO A 75 32.45 -16.61 -3.65
N ASN A 76 33.35 -17.59 -3.58
CA ASN A 76 32.96 -18.98 -3.46
C ASN A 76 32.22 -19.10 -2.12
N VAL A 77 30.90 -19.05 -2.19
CA VAL A 77 30.04 -19.59 -1.15
C VAL A 77 30.33 -21.08 -1.18
N TRP A 78 31.12 -21.54 -0.21
CA TRP A 78 31.36 -22.96 -0.02
C TRP A 78 30.01 -23.65 0.14
N HIS A 79 29.62 -24.42 -0.89
CA HIS A 79 28.77 -25.57 -0.66
C HIS A 79 29.53 -26.48 0.31
N LYS A 80 28.86 -26.93 1.37
CA LYS A 80 29.37 -28.04 2.18
C LYS A 80 29.56 -29.25 1.25
N SER A 81 30.76 -29.44 0.72
CA SER A 81 31.18 -30.72 0.18
C SER A 81 31.84 -31.50 1.29
N VAL A 82 31.19 -32.60 1.67
CA VAL A 82 31.78 -33.70 2.41
C VAL A 82 33.03 -34.15 1.66
N ALA A 83 34.22 -34.03 2.26
CA ALA A 83 35.41 -34.78 1.84
C ALA A 83 36.51 -34.69 2.90
N HIS A 84 36.46 -35.60 3.87
CA HIS A 84 37.68 -36.17 4.44
C HIS A 84 37.61 -37.66 4.15
N CYS A 85 38.10 -38.08 2.98
CA CYS A 85 38.42 -39.48 2.72
C CYS A 85 39.63 -39.55 1.80
N ARG A 86 40.66 -40.24 2.32
CA ARG A 86 41.94 -40.49 1.67
C ARG A 86 41.72 -41.23 0.34
N THR A 87 42.59 -40.96 -0.61
CA THR A 87 42.70 -41.63 -1.90
C THR A 87 42.74 -43.15 -1.72
N ILE A 88 41.71 -43.85 -2.18
CA ILE A 88 41.72 -45.30 -2.39
C ILE A 88 41.85 -45.50 -3.91
N GLN A 89 42.89 -46.19 -4.35
CA GLN A 89 43.03 -46.61 -5.74
C GLN A 89 41.90 -47.60 -6.09
N ALA A 90 41.27 -47.39 -7.23
CA ALA A 90 40.18 -48.24 -7.72
C ALA A 90 40.72 -49.63 -8.13
N PRO A 91 40.04 -50.74 -7.75
CA PRO A 91 40.29 -52.05 -8.32
C PRO A 91 39.71 -52.16 -9.75
N PRO A 92 40.17 -53.11 -10.58
CA PRO A 92 39.85 -53.12 -12.00
C PRO A 92 38.42 -53.60 -12.28
N ALA A 93 37.77 -52.87 -13.19
CA ALA A 93 36.58 -53.20 -13.99
C ALA A 93 35.47 -54.04 -13.32
N TYR A 94 34.47 -53.34 -12.80
CA TYR A 94 33.10 -53.84 -12.75
C TYR A 94 32.19 -52.84 -13.48
N ASP A 95 31.36 -53.37 -14.36
CA ASP A 95 30.50 -52.68 -15.33
C ASP A 95 29.83 -51.39 -14.78
N GLN A 96 30.11 -50.25 -15.42
CA GLN A 96 29.63 -48.93 -15.02
C GLN A 96 28.10 -48.78 -15.12
N ASP A 97 27.42 -49.65 -15.88
CA ASP A 97 25.97 -49.59 -16.05
C ASP A 97 25.21 -50.22 -14.86
N GLY A 98 25.79 -51.22 -14.20
CA GLY A 98 25.19 -51.83 -13.00
C GLY A 98 25.14 -50.87 -11.82
N LEU A 99 26.24 -50.15 -11.55
CA LEU A 99 26.31 -49.18 -10.44
C LEU A 99 25.41 -47.96 -10.70
N ARG A 100 25.34 -47.48 -11.95
CA ARG A 100 24.43 -46.37 -12.32
C ARG A 100 22.98 -46.76 -12.18
N THR A 101 22.61 -47.98 -12.56
CA THR A 101 21.24 -48.49 -12.46
C THR A 101 20.85 -48.69 -10.99
N LEU A 102 21.76 -49.21 -10.16
CA LEU A 102 21.54 -49.35 -8.72
C LEU A 102 21.45 -47.98 -8.03
N ILE A 103 22.30 -47.02 -8.37
CA ILE A 103 22.21 -45.65 -7.85
C ILE A 103 20.90 -44.99 -8.30
N LYS A 104 20.46 -45.17 -9.54
CA LYS A 104 19.16 -44.65 -10.00
C LYS A 104 17.99 -45.27 -9.23
N ALA A 105 17.99 -46.59 -9.06
CA ALA A 105 16.95 -47.30 -8.34
C ALA A 105 16.93 -46.90 -6.86
N VAL A 106 18.09 -46.80 -6.21
CA VAL A 106 18.20 -46.35 -4.81
C VAL A 106 17.83 -44.87 -4.68
N VAL A 107 18.15 -44.02 -5.65
CA VAL A 107 17.74 -42.61 -5.65
C VAL A 107 16.23 -42.49 -5.88
N GLU A 108 15.62 -43.27 -6.78
CA GLU A 108 14.16 -43.33 -6.93
C GLU A 108 13.47 -43.90 -5.69
N GLU A 109 14.07 -44.90 -5.03
CA GLU A 109 13.56 -45.49 -3.80
C GLU A 109 13.67 -44.50 -2.62
N VAL A 110 14.81 -43.81 -2.48
CA VAL A 110 15.03 -42.76 -1.46
C VAL A 110 14.18 -41.51 -1.72
N LEU A 111 13.89 -41.17 -2.98
CA LEU A 111 12.96 -40.10 -3.33
C LEU A 111 11.48 -40.51 -3.17
N SER A 112 11.16 -41.81 -3.22
CA SER A 112 9.81 -42.33 -2.98
C SER A 112 9.49 -42.55 -1.50
N VAL A 113 10.51 -42.66 -0.63
CA VAL A 113 10.35 -42.55 0.83
C VAL A 113 10.21 -41.08 1.20
N SER A 114 9.01 -40.55 0.97
CA SER A 114 8.53 -39.29 1.52
C SER A 114 8.97 -39.17 2.97
N ALA A 115 9.77 -38.13 3.28
CA ALA A 115 9.96 -37.68 4.66
C ALA A 115 8.59 -37.64 5.38
N PRO A 116 8.51 -37.96 6.68
CA PRO A 116 7.24 -37.99 7.38
C PRO A 116 6.55 -36.64 7.22
N LYS A 117 5.51 -36.59 6.37
CA LYS A 117 4.72 -35.38 6.17
C LYS A 117 4.11 -35.08 7.54
N LYS A 118 4.47 -33.94 8.13
CA LYS A 118 3.76 -33.39 9.29
C LYS A 118 2.25 -33.52 9.01
N PRO A 119 1.40 -33.85 10.00
CA PRO A 119 -0.04 -33.93 9.80
C PRO A 119 -0.53 -32.62 9.19
N SER A 120 -0.80 -32.66 7.89
CA SER A 120 -1.12 -31.50 7.08
C SER A 120 -2.60 -31.25 7.20
N ILE A 121 -2.98 -30.11 7.76
CA ILE A 121 -4.36 -29.66 7.70
C ILE A 121 -4.79 -29.44 6.25
N THR A 122 -6.10 -29.39 6.01
CA THR A 122 -6.64 -29.10 4.69
C THR A 122 -6.62 -27.59 4.39
N LEU A 123 -6.82 -27.23 3.13
CA LEU A 123 -6.93 -25.84 2.71
C LEU A 123 -8.15 -25.14 3.31
N ASP A 124 -9.23 -25.89 3.53
CA ASP A 124 -10.43 -25.41 4.22
C ASP A 124 -10.15 -25.08 5.70
N ASP A 125 -9.50 -26.01 6.41
CA ASP A 125 -9.07 -25.81 7.79
C ASP A 125 -8.15 -24.60 7.93
N LEU A 126 -7.19 -24.45 7.00
CA LEU A 126 -6.27 -23.32 6.98
C LEU A 126 -7.04 -21.99 6.89
N TYR A 127 -8.03 -21.90 6.01
CA TYR A 127 -8.85 -20.70 5.87
C TYR A 127 -9.58 -20.37 7.16
N HIS A 128 -10.28 -21.36 7.75
CA HIS A 128 -11.07 -21.15 8.95
C HIS A 128 -10.21 -20.79 10.17
N ARG A 129 -9.06 -21.46 10.36
CA ARG A 129 -8.11 -21.10 11.42
C ARG A 129 -7.52 -19.71 11.22
N TYR A 130 -7.09 -19.38 10.01
CA TYR A 130 -6.55 -18.05 9.70
C TYR A 130 -7.57 -16.93 9.92
N MET A 131 -8.83 -17.16 9.55
CA MET A 131 -9.90 -16.18 9.71
C MET A 131 -10.39 -16.07 11.15
N GLY A 132 -10.30 -17.17 11.93
CA GLY A 132 -10.61 -17.22 13.36
C GLY A 132 -9.49 -16.76 14.29
N ASP A 133 -8.29 -16.51 13.77
CA ASP A 133 -7.13 -16.06 14.56
C ASP A 133 -7.43 -14.75 15.34
N PRO A 134 -7.46 -14.80 16.69
CA PRO A 134 -7.78 -13.65 17.53
C PRO A 134 -6.69 -12.56 17.49
N ALA A 135 -5.47 -12.88 17.07
CA ALA A 135 -4.39 -11.90 16.92
C ALA A 135 -4.64 -10.94 15.74
N ARG A 136 -5.63 -11.21 14.87
CA ARG A 136 -5.84 -10.49 13.61
C ARG A 136 -7.23 -9.92 13.48
N SER A 137 -7.38 -8.63 13.80
CA SER A 137 -8.59 -7.87 13.46
C SER A 137 -8.58 -7.42 11.99
N ARG A 138 -9.70 -7.62 11.28
CA ARG A 138 -9.84 -7.32 9.85
C ARG A 138 -11.14 -6.58 9.59
N SER A 139 -11.12 -5.59 8.69
CA SER A 139 -12.34 -4.91 8.27
C SER A 139 -13.25 -5.84 7.46
N LYS A 140 -14.58 -5.61 7.50
CA LYS A 140 -15.58 -6.36 6.70
C LYS A 140 -15.19 -6.48 5.22
N LYS A 141 -14.69 -5.39 4.62
CA LYS A 141 -14.20 -5.36 3.23
C LYS A 141 -12.99 -6.29 2.98
N THR A 142 -12.12 -6.42 3.98
CA THR A 142 -10.99 -7.33 3.94
C THR A 142 -11.46 -8.77 4.03
N ILE A 143 -12.40 -9.06 4.94
CA ILE A 143 -13.04 -10.38 5.08
C ILE A 143 -13.70 -10.81 3.76
N MET A 144 -14.48 -9.95 3.11
CA MET A 144 -15.08 -10.25 1.79
C MET A 144 -14.03 -10.56 0.70
N THR A 145 -12.85 -9.93 0.79
CA THR A 145 -11.76 -10.21 -0.15
C THR A 145 -11.19 -11.61 0.11
N TYR A 146 -10.98 -11.99 1.38
CA TYR A 146 -10.56 -13.34 1.75
C TYR A 146 -11.60 -14.39 1.34
N GLN A 147 -12.89 -14.12 1.54
CA GLN A 147 -13.95 -15.01 1.05
C GLN A 147 -13.90 -15.20 -0.47
N SER A 148 -13.58 -14.13 -1.22
CA SER A 148 -13.45 -14.24 -2.68
C SER A 148 -12.24 -15.08 -3.09
N VAL A 149 -11.15 -15.02 -2.33
CA VAL A 149 -9.95 -15.85 -2.53
C VAL A 149 -10.26 -17.30 -2.19
N TYR A 150 -10.89 -17.54 -1.04
CA TYR A 150 -11.35 -18.85 -0.60
C TYR A 150 -12.25 -19.51 -1.66
N ASN A 151 -13.25 -18.79 -2.17
CA ASN A 151 -14.14 -19.33 -3.20
C ASN A 151 -13.38 -19.76 -4.46
N VAL A 152 -12.33 -19.04 -4.87
CA VAL A 152 -11.49 -19.43 -6.02
C VAL A 152 -10.65 -20.66 -5.66
N LEU A 153 -10.07 -20.71 -4.45
CA LEU A 153 -9.27 -21.85 -4.00
C LEU A 153 -10.09 -23.14 -3.93
N MET A 154 -11.28 -23.09 -3.33
CA MET A 154 -12.18 -24.23 -3.22
C MET A 154 -12.63 -24.75 -4.59
N ASP A 155 -12.83 -23.85 -5.55
CA ASP A 155 -13.25 -24.19 -6.91
C ASP A 155 -12.12 -24.83 -7.74
N ILE A 156 -10.86 -24.52 -7.43
CA ILE A 156 -9.69 -25.08 -8.13
C ILE A 156 -9.22 -26.40 -7.48
N PHE A 157 -9.05 -26.41 -6.15
CA PHE A 157 -8.36 -27.48 -5.43
C PHE A 157 -9.29 -28.36 -4.60
N GLY A 158 -10.51 -27.92 -4.33
CA GLY A 158 -11.40 -28.58 -3.37
C GLY A 158 -11.04 -28.29 -1.90
N ALA A 159 -11.94 -28.67 -1.00
CA ALA A 159 -11.78 -28.46 0.44
C ALA A 159 -10.70 -29.35 1.06
N ASP A 160 -10.59 -30.59 0.59
CA ASP A 160 -9.76 -31.64 1.18
C ASP A 160 -8.28 -31.59 0.78
N LYS A 161 -7.89 -30.66 -0.11
CA LYS A 161 -6.50 -30.51 -0.56
C LYS A 161 -5.59 -30.24 0.65
N PRO A 162 -4.60 -31.11 0.95
CA PRO A 162 -3.65 -30.87 2.03
C PRO A 162 -2.79 -29.65 1.71
N ILE A 163 -2.57 -28.77 2.69
CA ILE A 163 -1.75 -27.57 2.47
C ILE A 163 -0.29 -27.91 2.16
N ALA A 164 0.22 -29.03 2.66
CA ALA A 164 1.58 -29.49 2.40
C ALA A 164 1.82 -29.86 0.92
N ASP A 165 0.74 -30.15 0.18
CA ASP A 165 0.80 -30.46 -1.25
C ASP A 165 0.55 -29.22 -2.13
N ILE A 166 0.47 -28.01 -1.54
CA ILE A 166 0.35 -26.76 -2.29
C ILE A 166 1.74 -26.28 -2.67
N ASP A 167 2.00 -26.18 -3.97
CA ASP A 167 3.28 -25.74 -4.50
C ASP A 167 3.20 -24.40 -5.27
N ARG A 168 4.31 -24.05 -5.92
CA ARG A 168 4.40 -22.81 -6.71
C ARG A 168 3.48 -22.85 -7.94
N GLU A 169 3.30 -24.00 -8.55
CA GLU A 169 2.49 -24.17 -9.75
C GLU A 169 1.00 -24.07 -9.43
N ASP A 170 0.57 -24.62 -8.30
CA ASP A 170 -0.78 -24.39 -7.76
C ASP A 170 -1.06 -22.89 -7.58
N CYS A 171 -0.11 -22.15 -6.99
CA CYS A 171 -0.23 -20.71 -6.83
C CYS A 171 -0.32 -19.97 -8.19
N ARG A 172 0.37 -20.47 -9.23
CA ARG A 172 0.27 -19.93 -10.60
C ARG A 172 -1.06 -20.26 -11.24
N GLN A 173 -1.58 -21.47 -11.06
CA GLN A 173 -2.91 -21.86 -11.53
C GLN A 173 -3.99 -20.97 -10.92
N PHE A 174 -3.92 -20.72 -9.60
CA PHE A 174 -4.79 -19.76 -8.93
C PHE A 174 -4.72 -18.37 -9.57
N MET A 175 -3.51 -17.85 -9.78
CA MET A 175 -3.32 -16.53 -10.39
C MET A 175 -3.84 -16.47 -11.84
N ASP A 176 -3.67 -17.55 -12.61
CA ASP A 176 -4.15 -17.62 -14.00
C ASP A 176 -5.68 -17.62 -14.07
N VAL A 177 -6.35 -18.36 -13.19
CA VAL A 177 -7.81 -18.32 -13.06
C VAL A 177 -8.27 -16.91 -12.71
N VAL A 178 -7.70 -16.30 -11.66
CA VAL A 178 -8.08 -14.94 -11.23
C VAL A 178 -7.89 -13.91 -12.33
N ARG A 179 -6.82 -14.01 -13.12
CA ARG A 179 -6.50 -13.06 -14.20
C ARG A 179 -7.60 -12.98 -15.26
N HIS A 180 -8.25 -14.10 -15.57
CA HIS A 180 -9.25 -14.19 -16.63
C HIS A 180 -10.69 -14.13 -16.11
N LEU A 181 -10.90 -14.01 -14.80
CA LEU A 181 -12.24 -13.82 -14.25
C LEU A 181 -12.84 -12.47 -14.68
N PRO A 182 -14.04 -12.43 -15.28
CA PRO A 182 -14.71 -11.20 -15.65
C PRO A 182 -15.30 -10.50 -14.43
N ALA A 183 -15.53 -9.18 -14.54
CA ALA A 183 -16.22 -8.41 -13.52
C ALA A 183 -17.59 -9.03 -13.18
N ASN A 184 -17.90 -9.14 -11.88
CA ASN A 184 -19.13 -9.74 -11.37
C ASN A 184 -19.37 -11.19 -11.83
N ALA A 185 -18.31 -12.00 -12.01
CA ALA A 185 -18.35 -13.39 -12.50
C ALA A 185 -19.55 -14.22 -12.01
N LYS A 186 -19.70 -14.45 -10.70
CA LYS A 186 -20.80 -15.25 -10.14
C LYS A 186 -22.19 -14.63 -10.33
N LYS A 187 -22.31 -13.30 -10.49
CA LYS A 187 -23.61 -12.67 -10.81
C LYS A 187 -23.99 -12.88 -12.27
N ARG A 188 -23.00 -12.89 -13.17
CA ARG A 188 -23.21 -13.10 -14.61
C ARG A 188 -23.41 -14.57 -14.97
N PHE A 189 -22.75 -15.46 -14.23
CA PHE A 189 -22.74 -16.90 -14.47
C PHE A 189 -23.00 -17.66 -13.16
N PRO A 190 -24.23 -17.60 -12.61
CA PRO A 190 -24.53 -18.17 -11.29
C PRO A 190 -24.39 -19.69 -11.21
N ARG A 191 -24.59 -20.39 -12.33
CA ARG A 191 -24.55 -21.87 -12.42
C ARG A 191 -23.19 -22.45 -12.80
N LYS A 192 -22.15 -21.63 -12.96
CA LYS A 192 -20.82 -22.08 -13.41
C LYS A 192 -19.77 -21.97 -12.30
N SER A 193 -18.77 -22.84 -12.36
CA SER A 193 -17.58 -22.75 -11.53
C SER A 193 -16.74 -21.53 -11.93
N LEU A 194 -15.92 -21.00 -11.03
CA LEU A 194 -15.00 -19.89 -11.35
C LEU A 194 -13.95 -20.32 -12.38
N VAL A 195 -13.48 -21.56 -12.33
CA VAL A 195 -12.59 -22.15 -13.33
C VAL A 195 -13.25 -22.19 -14.71
N GLU A 196 -14.50 -22.66 -14.80
CA GLU A 196 -15.27 -22.67 -16.05
C GLU A 196 -15.49 -21.25 -16.60
N ILE A 197 -15.82 -20.30 -15.72
CA ILE A 197 -16.03 -18.91 -16.09
C ILE A 197 -14.73 -18.30 -16.64
N SER A 198 -13.61 -18.57 -15.99
CA SER A 198 -12.27 -18.13 -16.44
C SER A 198 -11.96 -18.67 -17.83
N ALA A 199 -12.12 -19.99 -18.04
CA ALA A 199 -11.89 -20.63 -19.34
C ALA A 199 -12.82 -20.05 -20.43
N PHE A 200 -14.10 -19.85 -20.11
CA PHE A 200 -15.07 -19.24 -21.01
C PHE A 200 -14.72 -17.79 -21.36
N ALA A 201 -14.34 -16.98 -20.38
CA ALA A 201 -13.96 -15.59 -20.55
C ALA A 201 -12.71 -15.46 -21.42
N ARG A 202 -11.73 -16.35 -21.23
CA ARG A 202 -10.53 -16.45 -22.08
C ARG A 202 -10.90 -16.81 -23.52
N LYS A 203 -11.75 -17.82 -23.73
CA LYS A 203 -12.19 -18.24 -25.08
C LYS A 203 -12.95 -17.13 -25.82
N ARG A 204 -13.72 -16.30 -25.10
CA ARG A 204 -14.48 -15.20 -25.68
C ARG A 204 -13.72 -13.87 -25.73
N GLY A 205 -12.45 -13.83 -25.33
CA GLY A 205 -11.67 -12.58 -25.32
C GLY A 205 -12.27 -11.48 -24.45
N MET A 206 -12.92 -11.85 -23.34
CA MET A 206 -13.51 -10.86 -22.43
C MET A 206 -12.43 -10.06 -21.71
N SER A 207 -12.73 -8.80 -21.35
CA SER A 207 -11.78 -7.94 -20.64
C SER A 207 -11.29 -8.60 -19.34
N PRO A 208 -9.96 -8.76 -19.16
CA PRO A 208 -9.39 -9.44 -18.01
C PRO A 208 -9.49 -8.58 -16.74
N MET A 209 -9.23 -9.22 -15.59
CA MET A 209 -9.18 -8.52 -14.31
C MET A 209 -7.99 -7.55 -14.27
N ALA A 210 -8.19 -6.36 -13.69
CA ALA A 210 -7.12 -5.37 -13.57
C ALA A 210 -5.93 -5.91 -12.73
N PRO A 211 -4.65 -5.61 -13.09
CA PRO A 211 -3.46 -6.12 -12.41
C PRO A 211 -3.45 -5.85 -10.89
N LEU A 212 -3.87 -4.67 -10.47
CA LEU A 212 -4.01 -4.33 -9.05
C LEU A 212 -4.94 -5.29 -8.30
N THR A 213 -6.05 -5.68 -8.92
CA THR A 213 -7.03 -6.60 -8.32
C THR A 213 -6.45 -8.02 -8.28
N ILE A 214 -5.80 -8.48 -9.34
CA ILE A 214 -5.11 -9.78 -9.35
C ILE A 214 -4.08 -9.85 -8.22
N ASN A 215 -3.21 -8.85 -8.12
CA ASN A 215 -2.20 -8.77 -7.07
C ASN A 215 -2.83 -8.71 -5.68
N LYS A 216 -4.02 -8.11 -5.52
CA LYS A 216 -4.76 -8.13 -4.25
C LYS A 216 -5.15 -9.55 -3.85
N TYR A 217 -5.63 -10.38 -4.79
CA TYR A 217 -5.97 -11.79 -4.53
C TYR A 217 -4.73 -12.60 -4.18
N VAL A 218 -3.67 -12.49 -4.99
CA VAL A 218 -2.41 -13.21 -4.76
C VAL A 218 -1.77 -12.82 -3.44
N ASN A 219 -1.79 -11.53 -3.07
CA ASN A 219 -1.30 -11.08 -1.77
C ASN A 219 -2.12 -11.64 -0.60
N LYS A 220 -3.43 -11.89 -0.78
CA LYS A 220 -4.26 -12.51 0.25
C LYS A 220 -3.96 -14.00 0.39
N LEU A 221 -3.80 -14.72 -0.71
CA LEU A 221 -3.29 -16.10 -0.70
C LEU A 221 -1.94 -16.19 0.01
N SER A 222 -0.97 -15.37 -0.42
CA SER A 222 0.36 -15.34 0.19
C SER A 222 0.30 -14.99 1.68
N ALA A 223 -0.60 -14.11 2.12
CA ALA A 223 -0.77 -13.81 3.53
C ALA A 223 -1.31 -14.99 4.36
N MET A 224 -2.21 -15.82 3.83
CA MET A 224 -2.67 -17.03 4.51
C MET A 224 -1.56 -18.08 4.60
N LEU A 225 -0.82 -18.29 3.51
CA LEU A 225 0.29 -19.24 3.48
C LEU A 225 1.48 -18.78 4.32
N ASN A 226 1.75 -17.48 4.42
CA ASN A 226 2.73 -16.94 5.37
C ASN A 226 2.33 -17.24 6.81
N TRP A 227 1.04 -17.09 7.15
CA TRP A 227 0.58 -17.45 8.48
C TRP A 227 0.72 -18.95 8.76
N ALA A 228 0.45 -19.81 7.78
CA ALA A 228 0.71 -21.24 7.92
C ALA A 228 2.19 -21.55 8.20
N VAL A 229 3.12 -20.76 7.64
CA VAL A 229 4.55 -20.87 7.95
C VAL A 229 4.86 -20.36 9.35
N GLU A 230 4.25 -19.24 9.78
CA GLU A 230 4.38 -18.70 11.14
C GLU A 230 3.91 -19.70 12.21
N GLU A 231 2.85 -20.47 11.91
CA GLU A 231 2.31 -21.54 12.76
C GLU A 231 3.02 -22.90 12.56
N GLU A 232 4.15 -22.93 11.83
CA GLU A 232 4.96 -24.13 11.56
C GLU A 232 4.22 -25.28 10.83
N LEU A 233 3.08 -24.97 10.19
CA LEU A 233 2.27 -25.88 9.38
C LEU A 233 2.84 -26.06 7.96
N LEU A 234 3.60 -25.08 7.48
CA LEU A 234 4.36 -25.12 6.22
C LEU A 234 5.80 -24.71 6.45
N ASP A 235 6.74 -25.31 5.72
CA ASP A 235 8.16 -24.95 5.82
C ASP A 235 8.49 -23.65 5.08
N HIS A 236 7.74 -23.35 4.00
CA HIS A 236 7.92 -22.12 3.22
C HIS A 236 6.62 -21.73 2.50
N ASN A 237 6.51 -20.45 2.11
CA ASN A 237 5.35 -19.93 1.38
C ASN A 237 5.55 -20.04 -0.15
N PRO A 238 4.82 -20.90 -0.87
CA PRO A 238 4.94 -21.05 -2.31
C PRO A 238 4.35 -19.88 -3.11
N ALA A 239 3.58 -18.97 -2.50
CA ALA A 239 3.05 -17.78 -3.17
C ALA A 239 3.97 -16.55 -3.04
N ILE A 240 5.07 -16.63 -2.28
CA ILE A 240 5.92 -15.46 -2.02
C ILE A 240 6.47 -14.86 -3.31
N GLY A 241 6.36 -13.53 -3.47
CA GLY A 241 6.84 -12.81 -4.64
C GLY A 241 6.02 -13.00 -5.93
N LEU A 242 4.96 -13.82 -5.90
CA LEU A 242 4.06 -13.99 -7.05
C LEU A 242 3.27 -12.69 -7.29
N LYS A 243 3.34 -12.16 -8.50
CA LYS A 243 2.64 -10.93 -8.89
C LYS A 243 2.54 -10.82 -10.40
N VAL A 244 1.56 -10.04 -10.86
CA VAL A 244 1.46 -9.55 -12.24
C VAL A 244 2.01 -8.12 -12.27
N ALA A 245 2.82 -7.81 -13.29
CA ALA A 245 3.28 -6.45 -13.51
C ALA A 245 2.08 -5.55 -13.82
N ASP A 246 2.01 -4.40 -13.16
CA ASP A 246 1.05 -3.36 -13.51
C ASP A 246 1.79 -2.37 -14.41
N PRO A 247 1.41 -2.25 -15.70
CA PRO A 247 2.10 -1.35 -16.63
C PRO A 247 1.87 0.12 -16.28
N VAL A 248 0.85 0.42 -15.47
CA VAL A 248 0.51 1.80 -15.08
C VAL A 248 1.07 2.08 -13.68
N HIS A 249 1.92 3.10 -13.57
CA HIS A 249 2.42 3.56 -12.29
C HIS A 249 1.28 4.01 -11.38
N ALA A 250 1.41 3.79 -10.07
CA ALA A 250 0.34 4.04 -9.11
C ALA A 250 -0.17 5.49 -9.12
N GLN A 251 0.71 6.45 -9.43
CA GLN A 251 0.38 7.87 -9.54
C GLN A 251 -0.45 8.21 -10.77
N ASP A 252 -0.27 7.47 -11.88
CA ASP A 252 -0.94 7.73 -13.16
C ASP A 252 -2.31 7.04 -13.27
N LYS A 253 -2.68 6.23 -12.26
CA LYS A 253 -3.97 5.53 -12.21
C LYS A 253 -5.15 6.45 -11.97
N ARG A 254 -4.91 7.67 -11.50
CA ARG A 254 -5.95 8.65 -11.24
C ARG A 254 -5.46 10.04 -11.60
N LEU A 255 -6.27 10.75 -12.36
CA LEU A 255 -6.01 12.12 -12.73
C LEU A 255 -6.79 13.07 -11.80
N PRO A 256 -6.28 14.29 -11.56
CA PRO A 256 -7.12 15.38 -11.06
C PRO A 256 -8.26 15.66 -12.05
N PHE A 257 -9.34 16.29 -11.58
CA PHE A 257 -10.35 16.84 -12.48
C PHE A 257 -9.74 18.02 -13.26
N SER A 258 -10.08 18.15 -14.54
CA SER A 258 -9.74 19.36 -15.29
C SER A 258 -10.59 20.54 -14.84
N ASP A 259 -10.16 21.76 -15.14
CA ASP A 259 -10.91 22.98 -14.78
C ASP A 259 -12.33 22.98 -15.37
N HIS A 260 -12.48 22.53 -16.61
CA HIS A 260 -13.80 22.36 -17.23
C HIS A 260 -14.69 21.35 -16.49
N GLN A 261 -14.12 20.23 -16.02
CA GLN A 261 -14.88 19.29 -15.18
C GLN A 261 -15.24 19.92 -13.84
N LEU A 262 -14.33 20.64 -13.21
CA LEU A 262 -14.59 21.33 -11.94
C LEU A 262 -15.75 22.33 -12.08
N VAL A 263 -15.73 23.19 -13.10
CA VAL A 263 -16.82 24.14 -13.38
C VAL A 263 -18.16 23.40 -13.49
N LYS A 264 -18.26 22.41 -14.39
CA LYS A 264 -19.49 21.62 -14.56
C LYS A 264 -19.95 20.96 -13.26
N ILE A 265 -19.01 20.39 -12.49
CA ILE A 265 -19.29 19.73 -11.23
C ILE A 265 -19.92 20.71 -10.25
N PHE A 266 -19.29 21.86 -10.01
CA PHE A 266 -19.74 22.79 -8.99
C PHE A 266 -20.97 23.60 -9.41
N GLU A 267 -21.16 23.85 -10.71
CA GLU A 267 -22.44 24.36 -11.25
C GLU A 267 -23.58 23.35 -11.02
N GLY A 268 -23.38 22.08 -11.37
CA GLY A 268 -24.38 21.03 -11.17
C GLY A 268 -24.68 20.71 -9.70
N LEU A 269 -23.81 21.16 -8.78
CA LEU A 269 -24.01 21.05 -7.34
C LEU A 269 -24.72 22.25 -6.72
N ALA A 270 -24.89 23.36 -7.44
CA ALA A 270 -25.45 24.60 -6.89
C ALA A 270 -26.84 24.41 -6.26
N ASP A 271 -27.69 23.57 -6.86
CA ASP A 271 -29.04 23.26 -6.37
C ASP A 271 -29.08 22.12 -5.34
N LYS A 272 -27.93 21.57 -4.93
CA LYS A 272 -27.85 20.51 -3.93
C LYS A 272 -27.77 21.10 -2.53
N PHE A 273 -28.14 20.28 -1.55
CA PHE A 273 -28.06 20.61 -0.12
C PHE A 273 -27.34 19.49 0.63
N GLY A 274 -27.01 19.73 1.91
CA GLY A 274 -26.45 18.72 2.80
C GLY A 274 -25.16 18.10 2.26
N ALA A 275 -25.08 16.77 2.25
CA ALA A 275 -23.90 16.08 1.77
C ALA A 275 -23.60 16.31 0.29
N GLY A 276 -24.64 16.41 -0.55
CA GLY A 276 -24.48 16.60 -1.99
C GLY A 276 -23.72 17.89 -2.30
N TYR A 277 -24.01 18.95 -1.55
CA TYR A 277 -23.32 20.23 -1.66
C TYR A 277 -21.96 20.18 -0.97
N TRP A 278 -21.89 19.91 0.33
CA TRP A 278 -20.67 20.17 1.12
C TRP A 278 -19.56 19.13 0.94
N VAL A 279 -19.88 17.86 0.70
CA VAL A 279 -18.85 16.81 0.63
C VAL A 279 -17.88 17.03 -0.55
N PRO A 280 -18.32 17.36 -1.77
CA PRO A 280 -17.42 17.71 -2.87
C PRO A 280 -16.59 18.96 -2.61
N HIS A 281 -17.18 20.02 -2.03
CA HIS A 281 -16.45 21.26 -1.70
C HIS A 281 -15.35 20.99 -0.67
N ILE A 282 -15.64 20.26 0.41
CA ILE A 282 -14.63 19.84 1.39
C ILE A 282 -13.56 18.96 0.72
N GLY A 283 -13.97 18.08 -0.19
CA GLY A 283 -13.05 17.26 -0.98
C GLY A 283 -12.04 18.07 -1.78
N LEU A 284 -12.49 19.14 -2.44
CA LEU A 284 -11.65 20.04 -3.25
C LEU A 284 -10.73 20.90 -2.39
N TYR A 285 -11.29 21.61 -1.40
CA TYR A 285 -10.56 22.63 -0.64
C TYR A 285 -9.70 22.08 0.49
N ASN A 286 -9.99 20.88 1.01
CA ASN A 286 -9.24 20.28 2.13
C ASN A 286 -8.57 18.94 1.76
N GLY A 287 -8.85 18.40 0.56
CA GLY A 287 -8.24 17.15 0.09
C GLY A 287 -8.55 15.92 0.96
N LEU A 288 -9.59 15.97 1.80
CA LEU A 288 -9.93 14.86 2.70
C LEU A 288 -10.37 13.62 1.91
N ARG A 289 -10.14 12.42 2.47
CA ARG A 289 -10.65 11.18 1.85
C ARG A 289 -12.17 11.15 1.96
N LEU A 290 -12.86 10.56 0.98
CA LEU A 290 -14.32 10.56 0.97
C LEU A 290 -14.94 10.04 2.28
N ASN A 291 -14.47 8.91 2.79
CA ASN A 291 -15.00 8.36 4.04
C ASN A 291 -14.64 9.20 5.27
N GLU A 292 -13.51 9.94 5.24
CA GLU A 292 -13.18 10.88 6.33
C GLU A 292 -14.26 11.96 6.41
N ILE A 293 -14.70 12.50 5.27
CA ILE A 293 -15.75 13.52 5.21
C ILE A 293 -17.12 12.94 5.59
N CYS A 294 -17.52 11.83 4.96
CA CYS A 294 -18.86 11.25 5.13
C CYS A 294 -19.16 10.73 6.55
N GLN A 295 -18.14 10.52 7.38
CA GLN A 295 -18.31 9.99 8.73
C GLN A 295 -18.18 11.04 9.83
N LEU A 296 -17.88 12.30 9.48
CA LEU A 296 -17.74 13.39 10.45
C LEU A 296 -18.99 13.49 11.33
N ASN A 297 -18.77 13.57 12.63
CA ASN A 297 -19.74 14.04 13.60
C ASN A 297 -19.73 15.57 13.63
N VAL A 298 -20.80 16.18 14.15
CA VAL A 298 -20.83 17.64 14.35
C VAL A 298 -19.72 18.08 15.32
N GLU A 299 -19.46 17.28 16.36
CA GLU A 299 -18.36 17.51 17.32
C GLU A 299 -16.95 17.45 16.71
N ASP A 300 -16.80 16.87 15.51
CA ASP A 300 -15.49 16.80 14.84
C ASP A 300 -15.11 18.15 14.21
N VAL A 301 -16.00 19.15 14.23
CA VAL A 301 -15.66 20.53 13.87
C VAL A 301 -15.33 21.30 15.14
N ILE A 302 -14.04 21.58 15.33
CA ILE A 302 -13.49 22.18 16.55
C ILE A 302 -12.78 23.49 16.26
N VAL A 303 -12.63 24.33 17.28
CA VAL A 303 -11.75 25.50 17.23
C VAL A 303 -10.44 25.14 17.93
N ARG A 304 -9.31 25.42 17.27
CA ARG A 304 -7.96 25.30 17.83
C ARG A 304 -7.16 26.53 17.44
N ASP A 305 -6.56 27.18 18.43
CA ASP A 305 -5.79 28.42 18.24
C ASP A 305 -6.55 29.45 17.39
N GLU A 306 -7.84 29.65 17.71
CA GLU A 306 -8.77 30.56 17.01
C GLU A 306 -9.11 30.16 15.55
N VAL A 307 -8.67 28.99 15.10
CA VAL A 307 -8.91 28.45 13.75
C VAL A 307 -9.87 27.27 13.79
N TRP A 308 -10.92 27.33 12.97
CA TRP A 308 -11.83 26.20 12.77
C TRP A 308 -11.12 25.05 12.06
N CYS A 309 -11.28 23.83 12.57
CA CYS A 309 -10.61 22.64 12.06
C CYS A 309 -11.57 21.44 11.99
N PHE A 310 -11.37 20.59 10.98
CA PHE A 310 -11.86 19.22 10.97
C PHE A 310 -10.92 18.33 11.79
N ASN A 311 -11.44 17.74 12.86
CA ASN A 311 -10.75 16.72 13.65
C ASN A 311 -10.96 15.34 13.02
N ILE A 312 -9.96 14.87 12.27
CA ILE A 312 -10.00 13.53 11.68
C ILE A 312 -9.50 12.57 12.74
N THR A 313 -10.41 11.90 13.44
CA THR A 313 -10.09 10.95 14.51
C THR A 313 -10.97 9.69 14.44
N ARG A 314 -10.52 8.62 15.10
CA ARG A 314 -11.35 7.44 15.37
C ARG A 314 -12.21 7.63 16.60
N GLU A 315 -11.73 8.43 17.54
CA GLU A 315 -12.35 8.63 18.85
C GLU A 315 -13.60 9.49 18.73
N THR A 316 -14.63 9.13 19.48
CA THR A 316 -15.92 9.80 19.50
C THR A 316 -16.27 10.06 20.96
N ASP A 317 -16.46 11.31 21.34
CA ASP A 317 -16.77 11.65 22.73
C ASP A 317 -18.28 11.60 22.98
N ARG A 318 -19.05 12.30 22.14
CA ARG A 318 -20.51 12.49 22.32
C ARG A 318 -21.30 12.11 21.06
N GLY A 319 -20.63 11.92 19.92
CA GLY A 319 -21.24 11.62 18.64
C GLY A 319 -21.56 10.14 18.40
N VAL A 320 -21.75 9.79 17.13
CA VAL A 320 -21.96 8.39 16.70
C VAL A 320 -20.61 7.70 16.55
N ASP A 321 -20.39 6.66 17.35
CA ASP A 321 -19.15 5.88 17.36
C ASP A 321 -19.12 4.79 16.29
N ASP A 322 -18.92 5.21 15.04
CA ASP A 322 -18.79 4.33 13.87
C ASP A 322 -17.64 4.75 12.92
N LYS A 323 -16.72 5.58 13.41
CA LYS A 323 -15.64 6.17 12.62
C LYS A 323 -14.55 5.15 12.32
N VAL A 324 -14.18 5.01 11.04
CA VAL A 324 -13.13 4.10 10.59
C VAL A 324 -12.09 4.88 9.81
N LEU A 325 -10.85 4.86 10.31
CA LEU A 325 -9.70 5.44 9.62
C LEU A 325 -8.80 4.37 9.03
N LYS A 326 -8.37 4.59 7.79
CA LYS A 326 -7.61 3.61 7.01
C LYS A 326 -6.25 3.29 7.62
N THR A 327 -5.58 4.29 8.20
CA THR A 327 -4.22 4.20 8.77
C THR A 327 -4.12 5.06 10.02
N LYS A 328 -3.13 4.81 10.89
CA LYS A 328 -2.86 5.70 12.04
C LYS A 328 -2.53 7.12 11.59
N ALA A 329 -1.76 7.29 10.51
CA ALA A 329 -1.46 8.60 9.92
C ALA A 329 -2.67 9.32 9.29
N SER A 330 -3.86 8.72 9.31
CA SER A 330 -5.09 9.44 8.96
C SER A 330 -5.55 10.36 10.09
N GLU A 331 -5.14 10.11 11.33
CA GLU A 331 -5.50 10.93 12.49
C GLU A 331 -4.76 12.26 12.43
N ARG A 332 -5.51 13.36 12.37
CA ARG A 332 -4.97 14.73 12.21
C ARG A 332 -6.04 15.79 12.40
N MET A 333 -5.62 17.00 12.73
CA MET A 333 -6.46 18.19 12.65
C MET A 333 -6.18 18.91 11.33
N VAL A 334 -7.23 19.22 10.57
CA VAL A 334 -7.14 19.90 9.28
C VAL A 334 -7.88 21.23 9.37
N PRO A 335 -7.20 22.38 9.25
CA PRO A 335 -7.86 23.69 9.23
C PRO A 335 -8.92 23.77 8.11
N ILE A 336 -10.09 24.32 8.42
CA ILE A 336 -11.15 24.54 7.44
C ILE A 336 -10.70 25.65 6.49
N HIS A 337 -10.81 25.40 5.19
CA HIS A 337 -10.39 26.37 4.19
C HIS A 337 -11.26 27.63 4.26
N PRO A 338 -10.70 28.86 4.20
CA PRO A 338 -11.46 30.11 4.29
C PRO A 338 -12.64 30.19 3.30
N GLN A 339 -12.42 29.73 2.06
CA GLN A 339 -13.48 29.65 1.05
C GLN A 339 -14.73 28.90 1.53
N LEU A 340 -14.59 27.82 2.31
CA LEU A 340 -15.76 27.10 2.85
C LEU A 340 -16.52 27.95 3.87
N LEU A 341 -15.79 28.74 4.68
CA LEU A 341 -16.39 29.66 5.65
C LEU A 341 -17.16 30.78 4.92
N GLU A 342 -16.57 31.36 3.88
CA GLU A 342 -17.21 32.39 3.03
C GLU A 342 -18.48 31.87 2.35
N MET A 343 -18.43 30.63 1.84
CA MET A 343 -19.59 29.94 1.28
C MET A 343 -20.70 29.67 2.30
N GLY A 344 -20.45 29.91 3.59
CA GLY A 344 -21.44 29.78 4.65
C GLY A 344 -21.46 28.42 5.34
N PHE A 345 -20.33 27.71 5.38
CA PHE A 345 -20.24 26.42 6.09
C PHE A 345 -20.66 26.54 7.56
N MET A 346 -20.35 27.67 8.21
CA MET A 346 -20.81 27.92 9.58
C MET A 346 -22.33 28.06 9.70
N ARG A 347 -23.01 28.63 8.68
CA ARG A 347 -24.48 28.66 8.65
C ARG A 347 -25.07 27.25 8.52
N TYR A 348 -24.41 26.37 7.79
CA TYR A 348 -24.80 24.95 7.73
C TYR A 348 -24.63 24.27 9.09
N LEU A 349 -23.51 24.50 9.80
CA LEU A 349 -23.28 23.94 11.13
C LEU A 349 -24.31 24.38 12.16
N LYS A 350 -24.76 25.64 12.11
CA LYS A 350 -25.81 26.16 13.02
C LYS A 350 -27.11 25.36 12.97
N GLN A 351 -27.42 24.69 11.85
CA GLN A 351 -28.60 23.82 11.74
C GLN A 351 -28.55 22.61 12.71
N PHE A 352 -27.37 22.31 13.25
CA PHE A 352 -27.12 21.19 14.15
C PHE A 352 -26.90 21.62 15.61
N GLU A 353 -27.11 22.89 15.97
CA GLU A 353 -26.97 23.38 17.36
C GLU A 353 -27.79 22.54 18.35
N HIS A 354 -29.00 22.12 17.95
CA HIS A 354 -29.87 21.28 18.77
C HIS A 354 -29.60 19.77 18.64
N LYS A 355 -28.66 19.37 17.79
CA LYS A 355 -28.24 17.96 17.56
C LYS A 355 -26.71 17.81 17.52
N PRO A 356 -25.97 18.26 18.55
CA PRO A 356 -24.51 18.27 18.53
C PRO A 356 -23.90 16.86 18.53
N ARG A 357 -24.68 15.85 18.91
CA ARG A 357 -24.29 14.42 18.93
C ARG A 357 -24.52 13.71 17.59
N GLY A 358 -24.99 14.43 16.57
CA GLY A 358 -25.33 13.88 15.27
C GLY A 358 -24.15 13.74 14.31
N LYS A 359 -24.40 13.08 13.18
CA LYS A 359 -23.54 13.16 12.00
C LYS A 359 -23.66 14.53 11.36
N LEU A 360 -22.54 15.05 10.86
CA LEU A 360 -22.48 16.28 10.08
C LEU A 360 -23.24 16.14 8.74
N PHE A 361 -23.31 14.91 8.21
CA PHE A 361 -24.03 14.55 7.00
C PHE A 361 -25.03 13.42 7.29
N PRO A 362 -26.19 13.74 7.91
CA PRO A 362 -27.16 12.73 8.37
C PRO A 362 -27.87 12.02 7.21
N ASP A 363 -27.89 12.62 6.03
CA ASP A 363 -28.42 12.06 4.78
C ASP A 363 -27.58 10.90 4.23
N ILE A 364 -26.31 10.76 4.66
CA ILE A 364 -25.45 9.65 4.26
C ILE A 364 -25.62 8.47 5.22
N LYS A 365 -26.34 7.44 4.75
CA LYS A 365 -26.49 6.18 5.48
C LYS A 365 -25.26 5.26 5.30
N PRO A 366 -24.86 4.49 6.32
CA PRO A 366 -23.78 3.51 6.19
C PRO A 366 -24.12 2.46 5.13
N GLY A 367 -23.11 2.04 4.35
CA GLY A 367 -23.23 0.92 3.42
C GLY A 367 -23.15 -0.44 4.12
N THR A 368 -23.37 -1.51 3.36
CA THR A 368 -23.28 -2.90 3.88
C THR A 368 -21.89 -3.26 4.43
N THR A 369 -20.85 -2.58 3.98
CA THR A 369 -19.47 -2.77 4.45
C THR A 369 -19.16 -2.00 5.75
N GLY A 370 -20.10 -1.20 6.26
CA GLY A 370 -19.91 -0.28 7.38
C GLY A 370 -19.42 1.11 6.98
N TYR A 371 -18.92 1.30 5.76
CA TYR A 371 -18.43 2.60 5.29
C TYR A 371 -19.59 3.48 4.80
N ARG A 372 -19.67 4.72 5.27
CA ARG A 372 -20.65 5.72 4.81
C ARG A 372 -20.36 6.20 3.39
N SER A 373 -19.09 6.20 2.98
CA SER A 373 -18.70 6.57 1.62
C SER A 373 -19.24 5.66 0.50
N ASP A 374 -19.69 4.44 0.82
CA ASP A 374 -20.10 3.46 -0.20
C ASP A 374 -21.33 3.92 -1.00
N GLN A 375 -22.30 4.56 -0.33
CA GLN A 375 -23.49 5.08 -1.00
C GLN A 375 -23.17 6.39 -1.73
N PHE A 376 -22.44 7.29 -1.07
CA PHE A 376 -22.08 8.58 -1.62
C PHE A 376 -21.19 8.45 -2.87
N SER A 377 -20.21 7.56 -2.87
CA SER A 377 -19.35 7.32 -4.05
C SER A 377 -20.15 6.87 -5.28
N LYS A 378 -21.18 6.03 -5.09
CA LYS A 378 -22.07 5.61 -6.18
C LYS A 378 -22.98 6.75 -6.65
N TRP A 379 -23.50 7.54 -5.72
CA TRP A 379 -24.27 8.74 -6.05
C TRP A 379 -23.43 9.72 -6.86
N PHE A 380 -22.23 10.05 -6.38
CA PHE A 380 -21.33 10.99 -7.04
C PHE A 380 -20.92 10.51 -8.43
N ALA A 381 -20.63 9.21 -8.59
CA ALA A 381 -20.34 8.65 -9.92
C ALA A 381 -21.52 8.75 -10.90
N ARG A 382 -22.77 8.62 -10.42
CA ARG A 382 -23.96 8.86 -11.26
C ARG A 382 -24.16 10.34 -11.55
N PHE A 383 -23.91 11.19 -10.57
CA PHE A 383 -23.96 12.64 -10.72
C PHE A 383 -23.00 13.12 -11.81
N LEU A 384 -21.72 12.72 -11.77
CA LEU A 384 -20.74 13.06 -12.80
C LEU A 384 -21.21 12.68 -14.22
N LYS A 385 -21.82 11.50 -14.38
CA LYS A 385 -22.39 11.07 -15.65
C LYS A 385 -23.57 11.93 -16.10
N SER A 386 -24.46 12.30 -15.17
CA SER A 386 -25.64 13.11 -15.50
C SER A 386 -25.31 14.53 -15.95
N ILE A 387 -24.16 15.07 -15.55
CA ILE A 387 -23.68 16.40 -15.96
C ILE A 387 -22.57 16.33 -17.01
N GLU A 388 -22.30 15.14 -17.56
CA GLU A 388 -21.24 14.90 -18.56
C GLU A 388 -19.88 15.46 -18.12
N ALA A 389 -19.55 15.22 -16.86
CA ALA A 389 -18.26 15.57 -16.25
C ALA A 389 -17.47 14.32 -15.83
N ASP A 390 -17.97 13.11 -16.10
CA ASP A 390 -17.16 11.91 -15.96
C ASP A 390 -16.05 11.87 -17.02
N GLY A 391 -14.87 11.44 -16.60
CA GLY A 391 -13.70 11.36 -17.48
C GLY A 391 -12.84 10.16 -17.14
N ASP A 392 -11.94 9.80 -18.06
CA ASP A 392 -11.03 8.67 -17.85
C ASP A 392 -10.22 8.87 -16.56
N ARG A 393 -10.13 7.79 -15.77
CA ARG A 393 -9.41 7.76 -14.49
C ARG A 393 -9.80 8.86 -13.49
N THR A 394 -10.98 9.46 -13.60
CA THR A 394 -11.50 10.42 -12.62
C THR A 394 -12.48 9.77 -11.64
N SER A 395 -12.50 10.25 -10.40
CA SER A 395 -13.48 9.86 -9.38
C SER A 395 -13.54 10.90 -8.27
N PHE A 396 -14.33 10.69 -7.20
CA PHE A 396 -14.30 11.60 -6.05
C PHE A 396 -12.88 11.87 -5.52
N HIS A 397 -12.00 10.88 -5.55
CA HIS A 397 -10.62 11.06 -5.07
C HIS A 397 -9.76 11.92 -5.99
N SER A 398 -10.25 12.30 -7.18
CA SER A 398 -9.60 13.26 -8.07
C SER A 398 -9.54 14.65 -7.43
N PHE A 399 -10.53 15.06 -6.63
CA PHE A 399 -10.46 16.30 -5.84
C PHE A 399 -9.22 16.35 -4.94
N ARG A 400 -8.84 15.22 -4.35
CA ARG A 400 -7.63 15.12 -3.53
C ARG A 400 -6.35 15.23 -4.36
N HIS A 401 -6.37 14.86 -5.64
CA HIS A 401 -5.27 15.13 -6.56
C HIS A 401 -5.23 16.63 -6.91
N ASN A 402 -6.39 17.25 -7.22
CA ASN A 402 -6.48 18.71 -7.42
C ASN A 402 -5.93 19.48 -6.21
N PHE A 403 -6.32 19.10 -4.98
CA PHE A 403 -5.79 19.70 -3.75
C PHE A 403 -4.27 19.54 -3.64
N ARG A 404 -3.74 18.36 -3.96
CA ARG A 404 -2.28 18.12 -3.93
C ARG A 404 -1.55 18.99 -4.93
N ASP A 405 -2.10 19.15 -6.13
CA ASP A 405 -1.50 19.96 -7.17
C ASP A 405 -1.58 21.45 -6.82
N ALA A 406 -2.69 21.91 -6.25
CA ALA A 406 -2.81 23.27 -5.72
C ALA A 406 -1.82 23.57 -4.58
N LEU A 407 -1.58 22.62 -3.66
CA LEU A 407 -0.55 22.79 -2.62
C LEU A 407 0.86 22.93 -3.20
N ARG A 408 1.15 22.23 -4.31
CA ARG A 408 2.44 22.33 -5.00
C ARG A 408 2.58 23.66 -5.73
N GLU A 409 1.53 24.08 -6.41
CA GLU A 409 1.49 25.37 -7.13
C GLU A 409 1.64 26.55 -6.17
N ALA A 410 1.02 26.46 -4.98
CA ALA A 410 1.15 27.45 -3.92
C ALA A 410 2.50 27.40 -3.17
N ASP A 411 3.42 26.52 -3.57
CA ASP A 411 4.73 26.26 -2.93
C ASP A 411 4.61 25.97 -1.42
N VAL A 412 3.59 25.20 -1.04
CA VAL A 412 3.42 24.76 0.35
C VAL A 412 4.50 23.76 0.69
N ARG A 413 5.24 24.02 1.78
CA ARG A 413 6.30 23.14 2.28
C ARG A 413 5.82 21.68 2.31
N HIS A 414 6.65 20.79 1.75
CA HIS A 414 6.31 19.38 1.57
C HIS A 414 5.77 18.71 2.85
N GLU A 415 6.39 18.98 4.00
CA GLU A 415 5.98 18.42 5.29
C GLU A 415 4.54 18.83 5.67
N ILE A 416 4.17 20.10 5.47
CA ILE A 416 2.82 20.60 5.71
C ILE A 416 1.83 19.92 4.77
N ALA A 417 2.17 19.81 3.47
CA ALA A 417 1.34 19.13 2.50
C ALA A 417 1.09 17.66 2.88
N MET A 418 2.13 16.96 3.34
CA MET A 418 2.04 15.58 3.81
C MET A 418 1.17 15.44 5.06
N LEU A 419 1.22 16.40 5.98
CA LEU A 419 0.35 16.47 7.16
C LEU A 419 -1.11 16.72 6.79
N LEU A 420 -1.40 17.79 6.03
CA LEU A 420 -2.77 18.15 5.63
C LEU A 420 -3.45 17.03 4.85
N GLY A 421 -2.72 16.42 3.92
CA GLY A 421 -3.19 15.26 3.19
C GLY A 421 -3.33 14.03 4.09
N GLY A 422 -2.53 13.85 5.14
CA GLY A 422 -2.37 12.54 5.78
C GLY A 422 -1.74 11.55 4.80
N TRP A 423 -0.70 12.01 4.09
CA TRP A 423 0.18 11.21 3.23
C TRP A 423 1.45 10.74 3.93
N ALA A 424 1.74 11.25 5.14
CA ALA A 424 2.87 10.80 5.94
C ALA A 424 2.76 9.32 6.31
N ASP A 425 3.88 8.61 6.33
CA ASP A 425 3.97 7.19 6.74
C ASP A 425 4.00 7.00 8.27
N TYR A 426 4.08 8.09 9.03
CA TYR A 426 4.11 8.12 10.49
C TYR A 426 3.08 9.11 11.03
N CYS A 427 2.45 8.76 12.16
CA CYS A 427 1.58 9.68 12.87
C CYS A 427 2.47 10.76 13.48
N VAL A 428 2.39 11.96 12.97
CA VAL A 428 3.10 13.10 13.52
C VAL A 428 2.17 13.78 14.51
N VAL A 429 2.26 13.38 15.77
CA VAL A 429 1.71 14.17 16.87
C VAL A 429 2.70 15.30 17.16
N PHE A 430 2.82 16.28 16.25
CA PHE A 430 3.50 17.54 16.57
C PHE A 430 2.48 18.49 17.18
N VAL A 431 2.35 18.41 18.51
CA VAL A 431 1.52 19.31 19.31
C VAL A 431 2.28 20.58 19.76
N THR A 432 3.58 20.74 19.46
CA THR A 432 4.35 21.81 20.13
C THR A 432 5.25 22.69 19.26
N SER A 433 5.50 22.40 17.97
CA SER A 433 6.37 23.25 17.13
C SER A 433 5.69 23.87 15.90
N ILE A 434 4.48 23.42 15.55
CA ILE A 434 3.65 24.10 14.56
C ILE A 434 2.74 25.14 15.25
N THR A 435 2.65 25.20 16.58
CA THR A 435 1.76 26.13 17.30
C THR A 435 2.13 27.61 17.10
N SER A 436 3.41 27.96 17.07
CA SER A 436 3.86 29.31 16.65
C SER A 436 3.68 29.53 15.14
N SER A 437 3.68 28.44 14.38
CA SER A 437 3.50 28.41 12.93
C SER A 437 2.03 28.28 12.51
N TYR A 438 1.04 28.02 13.37
CA TYR A 438 -0.38 27.95 12.96
C TYR A 438 -0.90 29.36 12.75
N ARG A 439 -0.58 30.29 13.65
CA ARG A 439 -0.74 31.72 13.37
C ARG A 439 0.08 32.15 12.15
N SER A 440 1.34 31.73 12.02
CA SER A 440 2.21 32.20 10.94
C SER A 440 1.89 31.59 9.56
N ILE A 441 1.52 30.31 9.45
CA ILE A 441 1.15 29.61 8.21
C ILE A 441 -0.29 29.95 7.80
N PHE A 442 -1.18 30.20 8.77
CA PHE A 442 -2.58 30.54 8.51
C PHE A 442 -2.80 32.06 8.34
N LEU A 443 -2.01 32.94 8.99
CA LEU A 443 -2.05 34.40 8.79
C LEU A 443 -1.04 34.95 7.76
N LEU A 444 0.04 34.24 7.38
CA LEU A 444 0.92 34.71 6.30
C LEU A 444 0.41 34.21 4.94
N SER A 445 -0.64 34.83 4.40
CA SER A 445 -0.89 34.96 2.93
C SER A 445 -0.91 33.69 2.04
N LEU A 446 -0.64 32.49 2.56
CA LEU A 446 -0.34 31.30 1.76
C LEU A 446 -1.59 30.50 1.40
N PHE A 447 -2.59 30.51 2.27
CA PHE A 447 -3.87 29.82 2.04
C PHE A 447 -4.99 30.75 1.55
N SER A 448 -4.97 32.05 1.90
CA SER A 448 -5.99 33.00 1.41
C SER A 448 -5.68 33.58 0.03
N GLU A 449 -4.40 33.70 -0.38
CA GLU A 449 -4.05 34.31 -1.68
C GLU A 449 -3.61 33.32 -2.77
N LYS A 450 -3.16 32.09 -2.44
CA LYS A 450 -2.47 31.22 -3.41
C LYS A 450 -3.17 29.91 -3.79
N ILE A 451 -4.16 29.46 -3.02
CA ILE A 451 -4.97 28.28 -3.38
C ILE A 451 -6.32 28.77 -3.90
N TYR A 452 -6.28 29.42 -5.07
CA TYR A 452 -7.47 29.75 -5.83
C TYR A 452 -7.69 28.72 -6.92
N PHE A 453 -8.84 28.05 -6.86
CA PHE A 453 -9.40 27.43 -8.06
C PHE A 453 -10.14 28.55 -8.80
N PRO A 454 -9.73 28.93 -10.02
CA PRO A 454 -10.42 29.96 -10.79
C PRO A 454 -11.80 29.43 -11.21
N PHE A 455 -12.79 29.58 -10.34
CA PHE A 455 -14.19 29.43 -10.72
C PHE A 455 -14.59 30.72 -11.43
N PHE A 456 -14.57 30.70 -12.76
CA PHE A 456 -15.28 31.70 -13.56
C PHE A 456 -16.78 31.50 -13.31
N PHE A 457 -17.33 32.19 -12.31
CA PHE A 457 -18.77 32.38 -12.25
C PHE A 457 -19.18 33.26 -13.42
N ALA A 458 -20.21 32.83 -14.15
CA ALA A 458 -20.71 33.46 -15.36
C ALA A 458 -21.31 34.85 -15.11
N THR A 459 -20.48 35.85 -14.81
CA THR A 459 -20.75 37.29 -14.91
C THR A 459 -19.45 38.06 -15.14
N GLY A 460 -18.62 37.63 -16.11
CA GLY A 460 -17.68 38.49 -16.85
C GLY A 460 -16.84 39.50 -16.06
N THR A 461 -16.42 39.20 -14.83
CA THR A 461 -15.58 40.11 -14.03
C THR A 461 -14.44 39.33 -13.42
N LEU A 462 -13.23 39.57 -13.95
CA LEU A 462 -11.97 39.17 -13.32
C LEU A 462 -11.77 40.05 -12.09
N ILE A 463 -12.40 39.68 -10.97
CA ILE A 463 -12.19 40.39 -9.72
C ILE A 463 -10.85 39.91 -9.13
N ARG A 464 -9.75 40.60 -9.49
CA ARG A 464 -8.58 40.67 -8.62
C ARG A 464 -8.98 41.51 -7.41
N ILE A 465 -9.44 40.87 -6.33
CA ILE A 465 -9.64 41.57 -5.05
C ILE A 465 -8.25 41.80 -4.46
N ASN A 466 -7.79 43.04 -4.59
CA ASN A 466 -6.64 43.56 -3.89
C ASN A 466 -7.06 43.84 -2.44
N LEU A 467 -6.75 42.94 -1.51
CA LEU A 467 -7.03 43.14 -0.09
C LEU A 467 -5.97 44.06 0.52
N LYS A 468 -6.22 45.37 0.47
CA LYS A 468 -5.71 46.27 1.53
C LYS A 468 -6.35 45.82 2.85
N CYS A 469 -5.57 45.14 3.68
CA CYS A 469 -6.00 44.65 4.98
C CYS A 469 -6.66 45.75 5.82
N ILE A 470 -7.90 45.46 6.16
CA ILE A 470 -8.68 46.06 7.25
C ILE A 470 -7.91 45.83 8.55
N SER A 471 -7.73 46.93 9.27
CA SER A 471 -7.18 47.01 10.60
C SER A 471 -8.11 46.41 11.66
N SER A 472 -7.51 45.59 12.54
CA SER A 472 -7.96 45.19 13.89
C SER A 472 -9.10 44.13 14.01
N PRO A 473 -8.91 43.09 14.85
CA PRO A 473 -9.83 41.96 15.01
C PRO A 473 -10.88 42.19 16.11
N GLN A 474 -11.61 43.31 16.09
CA GLN A 474 -12.69 43.57 17.06
C GLN A 474 -14.10 43.63 16.45
N THR A 475 -14.23 43.66 15.13
CA THR A 475 -15.53 43.99 14.49
C THR A 475 -16.43 42.80 14.16
N LEU A 476 -15.99 41.55 14.37
CA LEU A 476 -16.79 40.36 14.01
C LEU A 476 -17.62 39.76 15.16
N LEU A 477 -17.54 40.32 16.36
CA LEU A 477 -18.33 39.89 17.53
C LEU A 477 -19.65 40.66 17.70
N SER A 478 -19.95 41.67 16.88
CA SER A 478 -21.14 42.52 17.03
C SER A 478 -22.24 42.29 15.98
N GLN A 479 -22.18 41.21 15.19
CA GLN A 479 -23.24 40.84 14.23
C GLN A 479 -23.57 39.33 14.24
N LEU A 480 -23.46 38.70 15.41
CA LEU A 480 -24.11 37.45 15.77
C LEU A 480 -25.05 37.73 16.94
#